data_AF-A0A371HTV3-F1
#
_entry.id   AF-A0A371HTV3-F1
#
_cell.length_a   1.000
_cell.length_b   1.000
_cell.length_c   1.000
_cell.angle_alpha   90.00
_cell.angle_beta   90.00
_cell.angle_gamma   90.00
#
_symmetry.space_group_name_H-M   'P 1'
#
loop_
_entity.id
_entity.type
_entity.pdbx_description
1 polymer ?
#
loop_
_entity_poly.entity_id
_entity_poly.type
_entity_poly.pdbx_seq_one_letter_code
_entity_poly.pdbx_strand_id
1 'polypeptide(L)'
;IVLGHLVSNRGIKVDKAKVDVITSLPNPALVWDVRSFLGHAVFYRLFIRNFSKIALTLSNLLQKDVDFVFDEACVEAFEELKTRLTSAPIL
;
A
#
# COMPACT_ATOMS: atom_id res chain seq x y z
N ILE A 1 7.69 -1.91 -23.54
CA ILE A 1 7.54 -2.65 -22.27
C ILE A 1 8.65 -2.17 -21.36
N VAL A 2 8.31 -1.56 -20.23
CA VAL A 2 9.28 -1.26 -19.16
C VAL A 2 8.83 -2.09 -17.96
N LEU A 3 9.73 -2.93 -17.45
CA LEU A 3 9.51 -3.76 -16.24
C LEU A 3 8.21 -4.61 -16.24
N GLY A 4 7.84 -5.21 -17.37
CA GLY A 4 6.67 -6.12 -17.44
C GLY A 4 5.31 -5.46 -17.56
N HIS A 5 5.26 -4.13 -17.76
CA HIS A 5 4.00 -3.40 -18.01
C HIS A 5 3.91 -2.91 -19.48
N LEU A 6 2.73 -3.08 -20.07
CA LEU A 6 2.35 -2.46 -21.34
C LEU A 6 2.08 -0.97 -21.07
N VAL A 7 3.10 -0.14 -21.21
CA VAL A 7 2.97 1.32 -21.14
C VAL A 7 2.23 1.78 -22.39
N SER A 8 0.93 2.04 -22.26
CA SER A 8 0.14 2.76 -23.26
C SER A 8 0.28 4.27 -23.01
N ASN A 9 0.08 5.09 -24.05
CA ASN A 9 0.15 6.56 -24.00
C ASN A 9 -0.92 7.23 -23.08
N ARG A 10 -1.65 6.43 -22.29
CA ARG A 10 -2.68 6.80 -21.29
C ARG A 10 -2.43 6.11 -19.94
N GLY A 11 -1.17 5.72 -19.74
CA GLY A 11 -0.51 5.07 -18.61
C GLY A 11 -1.05 3.74 -18.07
N ILE A 12 -0.74 3.48 -16.80
CA ILE A 12 -0.38 2.19 -16.18
C ILE A 12 -1.56 1.28 -15.83
N LYS A 13 -2.85 1.55 -16.12
CA LYS A 13 -4.01 0.67 -15.76
C LYS A 13 -3.69 -0.53 -14.84
N VAL A 14 -3.75 -0.34 -13.51
CA VAL A 14 -3.64 -1.44 -12.56
C VAL A 14 -4.73 -2.44 -12.90
N ASP A 15 -4.28 -3.67 -13.15
CA ASP A 15 -5.15 -4.79 -13.48
C ASP A 15 -6.20 -4.96 -12.38
N LYS A 16 -7.47 -5.13 -12.74
CA LYS A 16 -8.56 -5.33 -11.76
C LYS A 16 -8.28 -6.50 -10.83
N ALA A 17 -7.62 -7.55 -11.34
CA ALA A 17 -7.20 -8.67 -10.50
C ALA A 17 -6.21 -8.26 -9.39
N LYS A 18 -5.37 -7.25 -9.62
CA LYS A 18 -4.46 -6.70 -8.61
C LYS A 18 -5.19 -5.81 -7.59
N VAL A 19 -6.25 -5.11 -8.03
CA VAL A 19 -7.11 -4.29 -7.16
C VAL A 19 -7.89 -5.16 -6.18
N ASP A 20 -8.50 -6.24 -6.66
CA ASP A 20 -9.32 -7.14 -5.84
C ASP A 20 -8.48 -7.81 -4.76
N VAL A 21 -7.26 -8.25 -5.11
CA VAL A 21 -6.32 -8.82 -4.14
C VAL A 21 -5.99 -7.82 -3.03
N ILE A 22 -5.64 -6.57 -3.36
CA ILE A 22 -5.32 -5.54 -2.36
C ILE A 22 -6.53 -5.24 -1.46
N THR A 23 -7.74 -5.19 -2.03
CA THR A 23 -8.97 -4.90 -1.28
C THR A 23 -9.29 -6.00 -0.27
N SER A 24 -9.04 -7.26 -0.64
CA SER A 24 -9.29 -8.44 0.20
C SER A 24 -8.19 -8.75 1.23
N LEU A 25 -7.10 -7.98 1.26
CA LEU A 25 -6.01 -8.23 2.20
C LEU A 25 -6.51 -8.09 3.65
N PRO A 26 -6.24 -9.10 4.50
CA PRO A 26 -6.53 -9.00 5.93
C PRO A 26 -5.57 -8.03 6.62
N ASN A 27 -5.93 -7.63 7.83
CA ASN A 27 -5.03 -6.82 8.65
C ASN A 27 -3.73 -7.59 8.93
N PRO A 28 -2.56 -6.93 8.83
CA PRO A 28 -1.27 -7.50 9.17
C PRO A 28 -1.26 -8.06 10.59
N ALA A 29 -0.88 -9.33 10.74
CA ALA A 29 -0.67 -9.94 12.04
C ALA A 29 0.78 -9.82 12.51
N LEU A 30 1.70 -9.59 11.56
CA LEU A 30 3.14 -9.63 11.80
C LEU A 30 3.86 -8.47 11.13
N VAL A 31 5.03 -8.12 11.68
CA VAL A 31 5.94 -7.09 11.12
C VAL A 31 6.30 -7.38 9.66
N TRP A 32 6.45 -8.64 9.29
CA TRP A 32 6.77 -9.06 7.91
C TRP A 32 5.64 -8.72 6.93
N ASP A 33 4.38 -8.84 7.35
CA ASP A 33 3.22 -8.51 6.53
C ASP A 33 3.17 -7.01 6.25
N VAL A 34 3.40 -6.18 7.28
CA VAL A 34 3.49 -4.72 7.13
C VAL A 34 4.62 -4.33 6.19
N ARG A 35 5.80 -4.94 6.36
CA ARG A 35 6.96 -4.67 5.49
C ARG A 35 6.69 -5.06 4.04
N SER A 36 6.07 -6.23 3.82
CA SER A 36 5.70 -6.71 2.49
C SER A 36 4.70 -5.74 1.83
N PHE A 37 3.62 -5.40 2.54
CA PHE A 37 2.61 -4.47 2.07
C PHE A 37 3.19 -3.11 1.69
N LEU A 38 3.98 -2.50 2.57
CA LEU A 38 4.62 -1.20 2.29
C LEU A 38 5.59 -1.29 1.10
N GLY A 39 6.34 -2.40 0.97
CA GLY A 39 7.21 -2.65 -0.17
C GLY A 39 6.45 -2.62 -1.50
N HIS A 40 5.26 -3.21 -1.55
CA HIS A 40 4.38 -3.14 -2.71
C HIS A 40 3.75 -1.75 -2.90
N ALA A 41 3.29 -1.12 -1.83
CA ALA A 41 2.60 0.17 -1.87
C ALA A 41 3.52 1.32 -2.32
N VAL A 42 4.83 1.24 -2.06
CA VAL A 42 5.83 2.26 -2.46
C VAL A 42 5.86 2.49 -3.97
N PHE A 43 5.56 1.48 -4.79
CA PHE A 43 5.45 1.64 -6.24
C PHE A 43 4.41 2.69 -6.64
N TYR A 44 3.33 2.80 -5.85
CA TYR A 44 2.20 3.69 -6.11
C TYR A 44 2.29 5.03 -5.38
N ARG A 45 3.39 5.30 -4.65
CA ARG A 45 3.53 6.51 -3.80
C ARG A 45 3.31 7.83 -4.53
N LEU A 46 3.62 7.88 -5.83
CA LEU A 46 3.48 9.09 -6.66
C LEU A 46 2.02 9.42 -7.01
N PHE A 47 1.14 8.42 -6.96
CA PHE A 47 -0.27 8.54 -7.30
C PHE A 47 -1.15 8.72 -6.06
N ILE A 48 -0.61 8.47 -4.87
CA ILE A 48 -1.33 8.56 -3.60
C ILE A 48 -0.94 9.86 -2.89
N ARG A 49 -1.88 10.80 -2.81
CA ARG A 49 -1.69 12.04 -2.06
C ARG A 49 -1.44 11.73 -0.58
N ASN A 50 -0.43 12.37 0.01
CA ASN A 50 -0.02 12.18 1.39
C ASN A 50 0.42 10.75 1.74
N PHE A 51 0.85 9.95 0.76
CA PHE A 51 1.32 8.57 0.99
C PHE A 51 2.27 8.46 2.18
N SER A 52 3.31 9.32 2.22
CA SER A 52 4.32 9.28 3.27
C SER A 52 3.72 9.49 4.67
N LYS A 53 2.68 10.31 4.81
CA LYS A 53 2.03 10.56 6.11
C LYS A 53 1.29 9.32 6.60
N ILE A 54 0.59 8.62 5.70
CA ILE A 54 -0.18 7.42 6.04
C ILE A 54 0.76 6.23 6.27
N ALA A 55 1.75 6.06 5.38
CA ALA A 55 2.76 5.02 5.47
C ALA A 55 3.67 5.18 6.70
N LEU A 56 3.82 6.39 7.25
CA LEU A 56 4.60 6.62 8.46
C LEU A 56 4.02 5.88 9.67
N THR A 57 2.70 5.90 9.84
CA THR A 57 2.02 5.16 10.93
C THR A 57 2.37 3.68 10.90
N LEU A 58 2.33 3.07 9.70
CA LEU A 58 2.71 1.67 9.52
C LEU A 58 4.23 1.44 9.59
N SER A 59 5.03 2.41 9.15
CA SER A 59 6.50 2.32 9.21
C SER A 59 7.04 2.36 10.64
N ASN A 60 6.31 3.00 11.57
CA ASN A 60 6.65 2.99 12.99
C ASN A 60 6.62 1.57 13.57
N LEU A 61 5.75 0.69 13.07
CA LEU A 61 5.70 -0.73 13.43
C LEU A 61 6.91 -1.54 12.95
N LEU A 62 7.73 -0.98 12.05
CA LEU A 62 8.93 -1.61 11.51
C LEU A 62 10.21 -1.17 12.22
N GLN A 63 10.11 -0.26 13.20
CA GLN A 63 11.26 0.22 13.95
C GLN A 63 11.83 -0.89 14.84
N LYS A 64 13.14 -0.83 15.07
CA LYS A 64 13.82 -1.76 15.97
C LYS A 64 13.40 -1.47 17.42
N ASP A 65 13.26 -2.52 18.21
CA ASP A 65 12.96 -2.42 19.66
C ASP A 65 11.60 -1.77 19.97
N VAL A 66 10.65 -1.83 19.03
CA VAL A 66 9.25 -1.43 19.20
C VAL A 66 8.36 -2.67 19.20
N ASP A 67 7.46 -2.77 20.19
CA ASP A 67 6.46 -3.83 20.22
C ASP A 67 5.50 -3.69 19.04
N PHE A 68 5.21 -4.82 18.39
CA PHE A 68 4.24 -4.83 17.30
C PHE A 68 2.82 -4.72 17.85
N VAL A 69 2.30 -3.49 17.88
CA VAL A 69 0.92 -3.19 18.29
C VAL A 69 0.18 -2.62 17.09
N PHE A 70 -0.64 -3.45 16.45
CA PHE A 70 -1.50 -3.02 15.35
C PHE A 70 -2.78 -2.38 15.87
N ASP A 71 -2.64 -1.14 16.37
CA ASP A 71 -3.72 -0.37 16.98
C ASP A 71 -4.71 0.22 15.96
N GLU A 72 -5.72 0.94 16.46
CA GLU A 72 -6.75 1.57 15.64
C GLU A 72 -6.17 2.55 14.61
N ALA A 73 -5.14 3.32 14.98
CA ALA A 73 -4.47 4.23 14.05
C ALA A 73 -3.77 3.47 12.90
N CYS A 74 -3.19 2.30 13.19
CA CYS A 74 -2.61 1.44 12.17
C CYS A 74 -3.68 0.81 11.26
N VAL A 75 -4.82 0.40 11.83
CA VAL A 75 -5.97 -0.12 11.06
C VAL A 75 -6.49 0.96 10.10
N GLU A 76 -6.72 2.17 10.59
CA GLU A 76 -7.17 3.31 9.76
C GLU A 76 -6.17 3.61 8.65
N ALA A 77 -4.87 3.66 8.98
CA ALA A 77 -3.83 3.92 7.98
C ALA A 77 -3.75 2.82 6.91
N PHE A 78 -3.94 1.56 7.30
CA PHE A 78 -3.93 0.42 6.40
C PHE A 78 -5.13 0.42 5.45
N GLU A 79 -6.34 0.63 5.98
CA GLU A 79 -7.56 0.69 5.17
C GLU A 79 -7.60 1.94 4.27
N GLU A 80 -7.09 3.08 4.73
CA GLU A 80 -6.92 4.27 3.89
C GLU A 80 -5.95 3.96 2.74
N LEU A 81 -4.81 3.31 3.00
CA LEU A 81 -3.88 2.93 1.93
C LEU A 81 -4.50 1.94 0.94
N LYS A 82 -5.24 0.92 1.42
CA LYS A 82 -5.99 0.00 0.55
C LYS A 82 -6.96 0.77 -0.33
N THR A 83 -7.75 1.66 0.26
CA THR A 83 -8.71 2.49 -0.47
C THR A 83 -8.04 3.39 -1.50
N ARG A 84 -6.90 4.00 -1.18
CA ARG A 84 -6.16 4.85 -2.13
C ARG A 84 -5.53 4.05 -3.25
N LEU A 85 -5.02 2.85 -2.97
CA LEU A 85 -4.45 1.93 -3.96
C LEU A 85 -5.52 1.43 -4.93
N THR A 86 -6.77 1.29 -4.50
CA THR A 86 -7.89 0.79 -5.31
C THR A 86 -8.67 1.89 -6.01
N SER A 87 -8.67 3.13 -5.48
CA SER A 87 -9.41 4.28 -6.02
C SER A 87 -8.57 5.26 -6.86
N ALA A 88 -7.23 5.20 -6.81
CA ALA A 88 -6.39 6.12 -7.56
C ALA A 88 -6.59 5.93 -9.08
N PRO A 89 -6.72 7.02 -9.88
CA PRO A 89 -6.66 6.90 -11.32
C PRO A 89 -5.25 6.42 -11.66
N ILE A 90 -5.17 5.27 -12.28
CA ILE A 90 -3.91 4.77 -12.80
C ILE A 90 -3.63 5.58 -14.06
N LEU A 91 -2.91 6.69 -13.87
CA LEU A 91 -2.42 7.58 -14.93
C LEU A 91 -1.80 6.78 -16.05
#